data_AF-A0A7J2HP22-F1
#
_entry.id   AF-A0A7J2HP22-F1
#
_cell.length_a   1.000
_cell.length_b   1.000
_cell.length_c   1.000
_cell.angle_alpha   90.00
_cell.angle_beta   90.00
_cell.angle_gamma   90.00
#
_symmetry.space_group_name_H-M   'P 1'
#
loop_
_entity.id
_entity.type
_entity.pdbx_description
1 polymer ?
#
loop_
_entity_poly.entity_id
_entity_poly.type
_entity_poly.pdbx_seq_one_letter_code
_entity_poly.pdbx_strand_id
1 'polypeptide(L)'
;METIDTHVKCPSCGRVVPKGTYCIYCGSPLDRATPVEIVKEARGEVEEKSFNEIVINRLEKLEKLLEGVKVCPKCGTLVKGSKCSVCGTELE
;
A
#
# COMPACT_ATOMS: atom_id res chain seq x y z
N MET A 1 8.51 32.00 6.09
CA MET A 1 8.65 31.00 5.02
C MET A 1 9.38 29.82 5.66
N GLU A 2 8.65 28.79 6.08
CA GLU A 2 9.24 27.64 6.79
C GLU A 2 9.74 26.61 5.76
N THR A 3 11.05 26.52 5.60
CA THR A 3 11.73 25.52 4.78
C THR A 3 11.74 24.18 5.51
N ILE A 4 11.37 23.10 4.82
CA ILE A 4 11.52 21.73 5.35
C ILE A 4 12.97 21.29 5.06
N ASP A 5 13.93 21.77 5.87
CA ASP A 5 15.38 21.46 5.76
C ASP A 5 15.74 19.97 5.98
N THR A 6 14.74 19.11 6.15
CA THR A 6 14.91 17.71 6.54
C THR A 6 14.96 16.75 5.36
N HIS A 7 14.87 17.19 4.11
CA HIS A 7 14.87 16.31 2.93
C HIS A 7 15.92 16.70 1.89
N VAL A 8 16.53 15.69 1.28
CA VAL A 8 17.60 15.80 0.28
C VAL A 8 17.32 14.91 -0.92
N LYS A 9 17.85 15.25 -2.10
CA LYS A 9 17.75 14.39 -3.29
C LYS A 9 18.91 13.41 -3.32
N CYS A 10 18.61 12.12 -3.33
CA CYS A 10 19.62 11.08 -3.45
C CYS A 10 20.35 11.19 -4.80
N PRO A 11 21.70 11.30 -4.83
CA PRO A 11 22.45 11.44 -6.07
C PRO A 11 22.48 10.14 -6.91
N SER A 12 22.23 8.99 -6.28
CA SER A 12 22.30 7.69 -6.96
C SER A 12 20.97 7.26 -7.59
N CYS A 13 19.84 7.41 -6.88
CA CYS A 13 18.53 7.00 -7.39
C CYS A 13 17.59 8.17 -7.75
N GLY A 14 17.97 9.41 -7.44
CA GLY A 14 17.21 10.61 -7.77
C GLY A 14 15.98 10.88 -6.89
N ARG A 15 15.66 10.01 -5.92
CA ARG A 15 14.51 10.19 -5.02
C ARG A 15 14.77 11.25 -3.95
N VAL A 16 13.72 11.98 -3.56
CA VAL A 16 13.76 12.85 -2.38
C VAL A 16 13.56 11.98 -1.15
N VAL A 17 14.49 12.07 -0.21
CA VAL A 17 14.51 11.24 1.01
C VAL A 17 14.81 12.12 2.22
N PRO A 18 14.43 11.69 3.44
CA PRO A 18 14.88 12.36 4.66
C PRO A 18 16.40 12.45 4.70
N LYS A 19 16.93 13.57 5.20
CA LYS A 19 18.34 13.78 5.44
C LYS A 19 18.83 12.73 6.44
N GLY A 20 19.90 12.03 6.07
CA GLY A 20 20.51 10.97 6.85
C GLY A 20 21.79 10.51 6.19
N THR A 21 22.37 9.41 6.67
CA THR A 21 23.66 8.91 6.15
C THR A 21 23.48 8.14 4.84
N TYR A 22 22.40 7.38 4.70
CA TYR A 22 22.15 6.51 3.55
C TYR A 22 20.72 6.69 3.01
N CYS A 23 20.54 6.44 1.72
CA CYS A 23 19.23 6.41 1.10
C CYS A 23 18.45 5.19 1.58
N ILE A 24 17.25 5.42 2.14
CA ILE A 24 16.35 4.35 2.60
C ILE A 24 15.85 3.41 1.49
N TYR A 25 15.99 3.82 0.21
CA TYR A 25 15.51 3.04 -0.94
C TYR A 25 16.61 2.26 -1.65
N CYS A 26 17.81 2.84 -1.80
CA CYS A 26 18.90 2.21 -2.57
C CYS A 26 20.17 1.96 -1.75
N GLY A 27 20.22 2.41 -0.50
CA GLY A 27 21.38 2.22 0.39
C GLY A 27 22.59 3.09 0.07
N SER A 28 22.56 3.89 -1.01
CA SER A 28 23.69 4.75 -1.38
C SER A 28 23.90 5.87 -0.36
N PRO A 29 25.16 6.28 -0.09
CA PRO A 29 25.45 7.37 0.82
C PRO A 29 24.86 8.69 0.31
N LEU A 30 24.45 9.55 1.25
CA LEU A 30 23.87 10.87 0.98
C LEU A 30 24.85 12.02 1.25
N ASP A 31 26.15 11.71 1.32
CA ASP A 31 27.24 12.68 1.53
C ASP A 31 27.26 13.80 0.47
N ARG A 32 26.82 13.49 -0.75
CA ARG A 32 26.71 14.44 -1.88
C ARG A 32 25.28 14.85 -2.21
N ALA A 33 24.33 14.57 -1.33
CA ALA A 33 22.94 14.89 -1.57
C ALA A 33 22.69 16.39 -1.39
N THR A 34 22.04 17.02 -2.37
CA THR A 34 21.67 18.43 -2.29
C THR A 34 20.36 18.60 -1.52
N PRO A 35 20.26 19.59 -0.61
CA PRO A 35 18.98 19.99 -0.03
C PRO A 35 17.97 20.30 -1.12
N VAL A 36 16.72 19.90 -0.89
CA VAL A 36 15.63 20.19 -1.82
C VAL A 36 14.69 21.16 -1.15
N GLU A 37 14.47 22.31 -1.80
CA GLU A 37 13.34 23.16 -1.47
C GLU A 37 12.08 22.45 -1.94
N ILE A 38 11.44 21.71 -1.04
CA ILE A 38 10.10 21.21 -1.29
C ILE A 38 9.19 22.43 -1.26
N VAL A 39 8.96 23.04 -2.43
CA VAL A 39 7.77 23.85 -2.63
C VAL A 39 6.61 22.96 -2.25
N LYS A 40 5.92 23.32 -1.16
CA LYS A 40 4.56 22.87 -0.92
C LYS A 40 3.72 23.47 -2.04
N GLU A 41 3.87 22.93 -3.26
CA GLU A 41 2.76 22.97 -4.20
C GLU A 41 1.59 22.45 -3.39
N ALA A 42 0.59 23.32 -3.24
CA ALA A 42 -0.63 23.03 -2.53
C ALA A 42 -0.97 21.58 -2.81
N ARG A 43 -1.24 20.79 -1.77
CA ARG A 43 -1.96 19.52 -1.90
C ARG A 43 -3.03 19.81 -2.93
N GLY A 44 -2.81 19.38 -4.17
CA GLY A 44 -3.86 19.43 -5.16
C GLY A 44 -4.98 18.69 -4.47
N GLU A 45 -6.14 19.30 -4.40
CA GLU A 45 -7.37 18.55 -4.18
C GLU A 45 -7.47 17.60 -5.39
N VAL A 46 -6.70 16.51 -5.37
CA VAL A 46 -6.93 15.36 -6.22
C VAL A 46 -8.29 14.91 -5.74
N GLU A 47 -9.30 15.04 -6.58
CA GLU A 47 -10.71 14.74 -6.31
C GLU A 47 -10.84 13.52 -5.39
N GLU A 48 -10.87 13.77 -4.08
CA GLU A 48 -10.75 12.74 -3.03
C GLU A 48 -11.93 11.77 -3.08
N LYS A 49 -12.98 12.19 -3.78
CA LYS A 49 -14.21 11.45 -4.05
C LYS A 49 -13.97 10.30 -5.03
N SER A 50 -13.15 10.47 -6.07
CA SER A 50 -12.98 9.46 -7.13
C SER A 50 -12.23 8.23 -6.62
N PHE A 51 -11.16 8.41 -5.85
CA PHE A 51 -10.38 7.28 -5.35
C PHE A 51 -11.14 6.47 -4.28
N ASN A 52 -11.79 7.16 -3.33
CA ASN A 52 -12.56 6.48 -2.28
C ASN A 52 -13.74 5.70 -2.85
N GLU A 53 -14.45 6.25 -3.84
CA GLU A 53 -15.53 5.55 -4.52
C GLU A 53 -15.05 4.28 -5.23
N ILE A 54 -13.88 4.32 -5.90
CA ILE A 54 -13.29 3.12 -6.53
C ILE A 54 -12.94 2.06 -5.49
N VAL A 55 -12.36 2.45 -4.35
CA VAL A 55 -11.99 1.50 -3.29
C VAL A 55 -13.24 0.86 -2.68
N ILE A 56 -14.27 1.65 -2.37
CA ILE A 56 -15.55 1.15 -1.82
C ILE A 56 -16.19 0.15 -2.78
N ASN A 57 -16.33 0.50 -4.06
CA ASN A 57 -16.90 -0.40 -5.08
C ASN A 57 -16.15 -1.73 -5.20
N ARG A 58 -14.81 -1.71 -5.06
CA ARG A 58 -14.00 -2.93 -5.08
C ARG A 58 -14.20 -3.77 -3.83
N LEU A 59 -14.32 -3.15 -2.66
CA LEU A 59 -14.57 -3.83 -1.39
C LEU A 59 -15.95 -4.51 -1.38
N GLU A 60 -17.01 -3.80 -1.76
CA GLU A 60 -18.37 -4.36 -1.86
C GLU A 60 -18.43 -5.58 -2.80
N LYS A 61 -17.69 -5.52 -3.91
CA LYS A 61 -17.60 -6.65 -4.85
C LYS A 61 -16.89 -7.86 -4.22
N LEU A 62 -15.84 -7.63 -3.42
CA LEU A 62 -15.14 -8.71 -2.72
C LEU A 62 -16.01 -9.34 -1.63
N GLU A 63 -16.75 -8.53 -0.87
CA GLU A 63 -17.69 -9.02 0.15
C GLU A 63 -18.76 -9.93 -0.47
N LYS A 64 -19.37 -9.51 -1.58
CA LYS A 64 -20.33 -10.35 -2.34
C LYS A 64 -19.71 -11.65 -2.84
N LEU A 65 -18.44 -11.62 -3.26
CA LEU A 65 -17.75 -12.84 -3.70
C LEU A 65 -17.44 -13.78 -2.53
N LEU A 66 -17.25 -13.25 -1.34
CA LEU A 66 -16.98 -14.02 -0.12
C LEU A 66 -18.25 -14.44 0.64
N GLU A 67 -19.42 -13.96 0.24
CA GLU A 67 -20.70 -14.39 0.80
C GLU A 67 -20.88 -15.92 0.67
N GLY A 68 -21.28 -16.55 1.77
CA GLY A 68 -21.47 -18.01 1.84
C GLY A 68 -20.18 -18.84 1.77
N VAL A 69 -19.00 -18.20 1.75
CA VAL A 69 -17.71 -18.91 1.82
C VAL A 69 -17.44 -19.30 3.27
N LYS A 70 -17.18 -20.59 3.49
CA LYS A 70 -16.81 -21.15 4.79
C LYS A 70 -15.31 -21.46 4.80
N VAL A 71 -14.66 -21.34 5.96
CA VAL A 71 -13.29 -21.83 6.14
C VAL A 71 -13.37 -23.30 6.56
N CYS A 72 -12.64 -24.18 5.88
CA CYS A 72 -12.54 -25.57 6.28
C CYS A 72 -11.77 -25.70 7.61
N PRO A 73 -12.37 -26.27 8.67
CA PRO A 73 -11.72 -26.35 9.98
C PRO A 73 -10.50 -27.29 9.99
N LYS A 74 -10.39 -28.19 9.02
CA LYS A 74 -9.31 -29.18 8.95
C LYS A 74 -8.07 -28.67 8.22
N CYS A 75 -8.24 -27.92 7.12
CA CYS A 75 -7.12 -27.51 6.27
C CYS A 75 -7.03 -25.99 6.04
N GLY A 76 -7.97 -25.20 6.54
CA GLY A 76 -7.98 -23.74 6.42
C GLY A 76 -8.39 -23.22 5.03
N THR A 77 -8.70 -24.09 4.08
CA THR A 77 -9.12 -23.67 2.73
C THR A 77 -10.52 -23.03 2.75
N LEU A 78 -10.71 -22.00 1.92
CA LEU A 78 -12.02 -21.40 1.67
C LEU A 78 -12.87 -22.29 0.77
N VAL A 79 -14.09 -22.59 1.19
CA VAL A 79 -15.01 -23.51 0.51
C VAL A 79 -16.35 -22.82 0.24
N LYS A 80 -16.81 -22.90 -1.01
CA LYS A 80 -18.20 -22.60 -1.39
C LYS A 80 -18.96 -23.92 -1.54
N GLY A 81 -19.80 -24.23 -0.55
CA GLY A 81 -20.60 -25.46 -0.54
C GLY A 81 -20.33 -26.32 0.69
N SER A 82 -20.87 -27.54 0.66
CA SER A 82 -20.91 -28.47 1.79
C SER A 82 -19.71 -29.41 1.90
N LYS A 83 -18.72 -29.34 0.99
CA LYS A 83 -17.56 -30.24 1.01
C LYS A 83 -16.29 -29.57 0.55
N CYS A 84 -15.20 -29.76 1.30
CA CYS A 84 -13.89 -29.23 1.00
C CYS A 84 -13.27 -29.95 -0.20
N SER A 85 -12.89 -29.21 -1.24
CA SER A 85 -12.23 -29.73 -2.43
C SER A 85 -10.80 -30.21 -2.20
N VAL A 86 -10.15 -29.76 -1.11
CA VAL A 86 -8.75 -30.08 -0.82
C VAL A 86 -8.62 -31.31 0.09
N CYS A 87 -9.32 -31.32 1.23
CA CYS A 87 -9.18 -32.38 2.23
C CYS A 87 -10.40 -33.31 2.36
N GLY A 88 -11.48 -33.03 1.61
CA GLY A 88 -12.68 -33.86 1.58
C GLY A 88 -13.63 -33.70 2.78
N THR A 89 -13.30 -32.88 3.78
CA THR A 89 -14.16 -32.61 4.95
C THR A 89 -15.50 -32.02 4.53
N GLU A 90 -16.59 -32.54 5.08
CA GLU A 90 -17.92 -31.94 4.94
C GLU A 90 -18.06 -30.73 5.86
N LEU A 91 -18.61 -29.64 5.31
CA LEU A 91 -18.88 -28.38 6.02
C LEU A 91 -20.39 -28.17 6.08
N GLU A 92 -20.99 -28.53 7.21
CA GLU A 92 -22.38 -28.17 7.53
C GLU A 92 -22.60 -26.67 7.55
#